data_AF-A0A835G9N6-F1
#
_entry.id   AF-A0A835G9N6-F1
#
_cell.length_a   1.000
_cell.length_b   1.000
_cell.length_c   1.000
_cell.angle_alpha   90.00
_cell.angle_beta   90.00
_cell.angle_gamma   90.00
#
_symmetry.space_group_name_H-M   'P 1'
#
loop_
_entity.id
_entity.type
_entity.pdbx_description
1 polymer ?
#
loop_
_entity_poly.entity_id
_entity_poly.type
_entity_poly.pdbx_seq_one_letter_code
_entity_poly.pdbx_strand_id
1 'polypeptide(L)'
;MSRMPSSIRAVITVCQDQSLDSLAAIADKIVENSKSYEIAAVGDSPAATSQGALTELATQMSKLMWEVAALRNEVQRGGRSRSRSSQSNRSRSSSRKRKTSDDPDWLCRFHYRFRRNATRCEQPCAWREKGTGN
;
A
#
# COMPACT_ATOMS: atom_id res chain seq x y z
N MET A 1 -34.77 -27.93 44.14
CA MET A 1 -35.72 -28.01 43.01
C MET A 1 -35.26 -27.10 41.86
N SER A 2 -34.08 -27.34 41.27
CA SER A 2 -33.49 -26.40 40.30
C SER A 2 -32.76 -27.11 39.16
N ARG A 3 -33.41 -28.09 38.53
CA ARG A 3 -32.84 -28.86 37.40
C ARG A 3 -33.69 -28.79 36.13
N MET A 4 -34.86 -28.15 36.16
CA MET A 4 -35.81 -28.19 35.04
C MET A 4 -36.01 -26.80 34.39
N PRO A 5 -35.91 -26.69 33.05
CA PRO A 5 -36.23 -25.49 32.30
C PRO A 5 -37.58 -24.87 32.68
N SER A 6 -37.67 -23.54 32.65
CA SER A 6 -38.89 -22.78 32.99
C SER A 6 -40.10 -23.20 32.14
N SER A 7 -39.87 -23.47 30.85
CA SER A 7 -40.91 -23.90 29.91
C SER A 7 -41.59 -25.20 30.34
N ILE A 8 -40.81 -26.18 30.83
CA ILE A 8 -41.35 -27.46 31.29
C ILE A 8 -42.03 -27.27 32.66
N ARG A 9 -41.50 -26.41 33.53
CA ARG A 9 -42.11 -26.10 34.84
C ARG A 9 -43.49 -25.47 34.70
N ALA A 10 -43.68 -24.61 33.71
CA ALA A 10 -44.98 -24.00 33.44
C ALA A 10 -46.05 -25.06 33.12
N VAL A 11 -45.71 -26.06 32.29
CA VAL A 11 -46.65 -27.13 31.92
C VAL A 11 -46.94 -28.06 33.11
N ILE A 12 -45.91 -28.45 33.86
CA ILE A 12 -46.10 -29.29 35.07
C ILE A 12 -46.97 -28.59 36.11
N THR A 13 -46.85 -27.27 36.24
CA THR A 13 -47.65 -26.48 37.19
C THR A 13 -49.15 -26.56 36.88
N VAL A 14 -49.52 -26.71 35.60
CA VAL A 14 -50.94 -26.83 35.19
C VAL A 14 -51.46 -28.26 35.41
N CYS A 15 -50.59 -29.27 35.40
CA CYS A 15 -50.96 -30.68 35.53
C CYS A 15 -50.79 -31.25 36.96
N GLN A 16 -50.84 -30.41 37.99
CA GLN A 16 -50.58 -30.80 39.40
C GLN A 16 -51.59 -31.82 39.97
N ASP A 17 -52.71 -32.03 39.30
CA ASP A 17 -53.78 -32.96 39.66
C ASP A 17 -53.46 -34.43 39.31
N GLN A 18 -52.37 -34.68 38.58
CA GLN A 18 -51.95 -36.02 38.18
C GLN A 18 -50.98 -36.67 39.17
N SER A 19 -50.86 -38.00 39.11
CA SER A 19 -49.86 -38.74 39.88
C SER A 19 -48.43 -38.35 39.47
N LEU A 20 -47.48 -38.53 40.39
CA LEU A 20 -46.07 -38.18 40.17
C LEU A 20 -45.46 -38.90 38.95
N ASP A 21 -45.83 -40.16 38.73
CA ASP A 21 -45.36 -40.93 37.58
C ASP A 21 -45.88 -40.35 36.25
N SER A 22 -47.13 -39.90 36.22
CA SER A 22 -47.72 -39.26 35.04
C SER A 22 -47.08 -37.89 34.76
N LEU A 23 -46.78 -37.11 35.81
CA LEU A 23 -46.07 -35.85 35.70
C LEU A 23 -44.64 -36.03 35.16
N ALA A 24 -43.94 -37.07 35.61
CA ALA A 24 -42.61 -37.42 35.10
C ALA A 24 -42.68 -37.80 33.61
N ALA A 25 -43.64 -38.65 33.24
CA ALA A 25 -43.84 -39.04 31.84
C ALA A 25 -44.19 -37.87 30.92
N ILE A 26 -44.97 -36.90 31.42
CA ILE A 26 -45.28 -35.64 30.69
C ILE A 26 -44.00 -34.81 30.52
N ALA A 27 -43.20 -34.67 31.57
CA ALA A 27 -41.94 -33.93 31.51
C ALA A 27 -40.98 -34.52 30.46
N ASP A 28 -40.80 -35.85 30.46
CA ASP A 28 -39.93 -36.55 29.52
C ASP A 28 -40.40 -36.37 28.08
N LYS A 29 -41.72 -36.48 27.82
CA LYS A 29 -42.30 -36.24 26.49
C LYS A 29 -42.09 -34.80 26.01
N ILE A 30 -42.19 -33.82 26.90
CA ILE A 30 -41.93 -32.42 26.55
C ILE A 30 -40.45 -32.23 26.23
N VAL A 31 -39.53 -32.81 27.00
CA VAL A 31 -38.08 -32.77 26.72
C VAL A 31 -37.78 -33.39 25.36
N GLU A 32 -38.37 -34.54 25.04
CA GLU A 32 -38.18 -35.20 23.75
C GLU A 32 -38.69 -34.37 22.58
N ASN A 33 -39.85 -33.74 22.71
CA ASN A 33 -40.45 -32.93 21.65
C ASN A 33 -39.85 -31.50 21.55
N SER A 34 -39.30 -30.99 22.65
CA SER A 34 -38.62 -29.67 22.71
C SER A 34 -37.15 -29.71 22.28
N LYS A 35 -36.59 -30.89 21.99
CA LYS A 35 -35.26 -31.06 21.32
C LYS A 35 -35.20 -30.46 19.90
N SER A 36 -36.24 -29.75 19.46
CA SER A 36 -36.19 -28.91 18.28
C SER A 36 -35.37 -27.65 18.57
N TYR A 37 -34.04 -27.79 18.42
CA TYR A 37 -33.11 -26.69 18.17
C TYR A 37 -33.05 -25.60 19.26
N GLU A 38 -32.68 -25.98 20.48
CA GLU A 38 -31.88 -25.04 21.27
C GLU A 38 -30.48 -25.02 20.64
N ILE A 39 -30.24 -24.08 19.71
CA ILE A 39 -28.87 -23.59 19.54
C ILE A 39 -28.47 -23.19 20.95
N ALA A 40 -27.51 -23.88 21.54
CA ALA A 40 -26.79 -23.31 22.64
C ALA A 40 -26.24 -22.00 22.08
N ALA A 41 -26.92 -20.88 22.35
CA ALA A 41 -26.31 -19.58 22.21
C ALA A 41 -25.04 -19.73 23.04
N VAL A 42 -23.90 -19.81 22.35
CA VAL A 42 -22.59 -19.72 22.99
C VAL A 42 -22.70 -18.39 23.71
N GLY A 43 -22.97 -18.48 25.02
CA GLY A 43 -23.33 -17.33 25.82
C GLY A 43 -22.30 -16.25 25.54
N ASP A 44 -22.77 -15.01 25.40
CA ASP A 44 -21.93 -13.82 25.28
C ASP A 44 -20.78 -13.92 26.29
N SER A 45 -19.66 -14.46 25.82
CA SER A 45 -18.37 -14.46 26.46
C SER A 45 -17.64 -13.34 25.76
N PRO A 46 -17.10 -12.39 26.54
CA PRO A 46 -17.30 -10.98 26.34
C PRO A 46 -16.93 -10.59 24.91
N ALA A 47 -17.83 -9.83 24.30
CA ALA A 47 -17.64 -9.05 23.08
C ALA A 47 -16.31 -8.26 23.04
N ALA A 48 -15.54 -8.16 24.14
CA ALA A 48 -14.20 -7.62 24.15
C ALA A 48 -13.22 -8.30 23.16
N THR A 49 -13.28 -9.63 22.98
CA THR A 49 -12.32 -10.34 22.11
C THR A 49 -12.64 -10.18 20.62
N SER A 50 -13.92 -10.17 20.25
CA SER A 50 -14.37 -9.98 18.86
C SER A 50 -14.30 -8.50 18.44
N GLN A 51 -14.65 -7.55 19.30
CA GLN A 51 -14.44 -6.12 19.02
C GLN A 51 -12.95 -5.80 18.86
N GLY A 52 -12.08 -6.36 19.70
CA GLY A 52 -10.62 -6.17 19.59
C GLY A 52 -10.10 -6.60 18.23
N ALA A 53 -10.42 -7.82 17.80
CA ALA A 53 -10.03 -8.34 16.49
C ALA A 53 -10.60 -7.51 15.32
N LEU A 54 -11.85 -7.04 15.42
CA LEU A 54 -12.47 -6.18 14.42
C LEU A 54 -11.79 -4.80 14.32
N THR A 55 -11.46 -4.21 15.46
CA THR A 55 -10.73 -2.94 15.50
C THR A 55 -9.31 -3.10 14.96
N GLU A 56 -8.61 -4.18 15.31
CA GLU A 56 -7.29 -4.47 14.78
C GLU A 56 -7.34 -4.64 13.25
N LEU A 57 -8.31 -5.40 12.75
CA LEU A 57 -8.50 -5.59 11.31
C LEU A 57 -8.82 -4.26 10.59
N ALA A 58 -9.64 -3.39 11.19
CA ALA A 58 -9.93 -2.06 10.65
C ALA A 58 -8.68 -1.15 10.62
N THR A 59 -7.82 -1.23 11.64
CA THR A 59 -6.54 -0.50 11.65
C THR A 59 -5.57 -1.02 10.61
N GLN A 60 -5.46 -2.35 10.44
CA GLN A 60 -4.64 -2.97 9.41
C GLN A 60 -5.12 -2.60 8.01
N MET A 61 -6.44 -2.61 7.76
CA MET A 61 -7.02 -2.15 6.50
C MET A 61 -6.68 -0.69 6.21
N SER A 62 -6.82 0.19 7.21
CA SER A 62 -6.50 1.61 7.06
C SER A 62 -5.03 1.85 6.73
N LYS A 63 -4.12 1.09 7.37
CA LYS A 63 -2.68 1.12 7.09
C LYS A 63 -2.37 0.66 5.66
N LEU A 64 -2.96 -0.45 5.23
CA LEU A 64 -2.79 -0.97 3.86
C LEU A 64 -3.31 0.01 2.81
N MET A 65 -4.47 0.65 3.05
CA MET A 65 -5.00 1.68 2.16
C MET A 65 -4.04 2.86 2.02
N TRP A 66 -3.42 3.29 3.12
CA TRP A 66 -2.44 4.37 3.11
C TRP A 66 -1.16 3.98 2.36
N GLU A 67 -0.63 2.78 2.59
CA GLU A 67 0.56 2.26 1.88
C GLU A 67 0.29 2.14 0.38
N VAL A 68 -0.88 1.63 -0.02
CA VAL A 68 -1.29 1.58 -1.43
C VAL A 68 -1.39 2.98 -2.03
N ALA A 69 -1.96 3.96 -1.31
CA ALA A 69 -2.04 5.34 -1.79
C ALA A 69 -0.65 5.97 -1.96
N ALA A 70 0.28 5.72 -1.02
CA ALA A 70 1.66 6.17 -1.09
C ALA A 70 2.40 5.54 -2.27
N LEU A 71 2.26 4.23 -2.47
CA LEU A 71 2.88 3.50 -3.58
C LEU A 71 2.35 3.98 -4.93
N ARG A 72 1.04 4.22 -5.05
CA ARG A 72 0.44 4.81 -6.26
C ARG A 72 1.00 6.19 -6.55
N ASN A 73 1.24 7.02 -5.52
CA ASN A 73 1.85 8.33 -5.67
C ASN A 73 3.31 8.23 -6.14
N GLU A 74 4.08 7.30 -5.55
CA GLU A 74 5.47 7.04 -5.95
C GLU A 74 5.57 6.57 -7.39
N VAL A 75 4.72 5.62 -7.81
CA VAL A 75 4.66 5.16 -9.20
C VAL A 75 4.29 6.30 -10.16
N GLN A 76 3.34 7.16 -9.80
CA GLN A 76 3.00 8.34 -10.60
C GLN A 76 4.15 9.36 -10.71
N ARG A 77 4.93 9.54 -9.64
CA ARG A 77 6.11 10.42 -9.62
C ARG A 77 7.29 9.82 -10.38
N GLY A 78 7.54 8.52 -10.22
CA GLY A 78 8.60 7.76 -10.90
C GLY A 78 8.36 7.59 -12.40
N GLY A 79 7.10 7.45 -12.83
CA GLY A 79 6.73 7.40 -14.25
C GLY A 79 6.91 8.73 -14.99
N ARG A 80 6.93 9.86 -14.27
CA ARG A 80 7.12 11.21 -14.85
C ARG A 80 8.58 11.65 -14.94
N SER A 81 9.53 10.94 -14.34
CA SER A 81 10.96 11.35 -14.37
C SER A 81 11.72 10.79 -15.57
N ARG A 82 11.27 9.68 -16.18
CA ARG A 82 11.95 9.08 -17.34
C ARG A 82 11.63 9.72 -18.69
N SER A 83 10.61 10.57 -18.76
CA SER A 83 10.21 11.26 -20.00
C SER A 83 10.68 12.72 -20.09
N ARG A 84 11.48 13.22 -19.14
CA ARG A 84 11.92 14.63 -19.12
C ARG A 84 13.44 14.82 -19.21
N SER A 85 14.15 13.96 -19.94
CA SER A 85 15.60 14.15 -20.18
C SER A 85 16.02 14.09 -21.65
N SER A 86 15.12 14.25 -22.62
CA SER A 86 15.53 14.38 -24.04
C SER A 86 14.82 15.49 -24.82
N GLN A 87 14.32 16.52 -24.15
CA GLN A 87 13.83 17.74 -24.80
C GLN A 87 14.51 18.99 -24.25
N SER A 88 15.83 18.93 -24.12
CA SER A 88 16.63 20.14 -24.35
C SER A 88 16.84 20.30 -25.85
N ASN A 89 15.76 20.56 -26.59
CA ASN A 89 15.85 21.28 -27.86
C ASN A 89 16.23 22.72 -27.53
N ARG A 90 17.44 22.92 -27.00
CA ARG A 90 18.15 24.17 -27.21
C ARG A 90 18.41 24.20 -28.70
N SER A 91 17.48 24.79 -29.43
CA SER A 91 17.70 25.37 -30.74
C SER A 91 18.83 26.38 -30.57
N ARG A 92 20.08 25.88 -30.51
CA ARG A 92 21.26 26.72 -30.61
C ARG A 92 21.11 27.35 -31.98
N SER A 93 20.81 28.64 -32.04
CA SER A 93 20.71 29.39 -33.29
C SER A 93 21.81 28.91 -34.22
N SER A 94 21.42 28.25 -35.31
CA SER A 94 22.31 27.71 -36.33
C SER A 94 22.88 28.84 -37.20
N SER A 95 23.20 29.99 -36.59
CA SER A 95 23.83 31.12 -37.25
C SER A 95 25.34 31.05 -37.21
N ARG A 96 25.93 30.16 -36.40
CA ARG A 96 27.38 29.92 -36.39
C ARG A 96 27.67 28.63 -37.14
N LYS A 97 28.16 28.76 -38.38
CA LYS A 97 28.78 27.65 -39.12
C LYS A 97 29.77 26.96 -38.17
N ARG A 98 29.63 25.63 -37.99
CA ARG A 98 30.58 24.87 -37.18
C ARG A 98 31.91 24.90 -37.92
N LYS A 99 32.93 25.49 -37.30
CA LYS A 99 34.29 25.44 -37.86
C LYS A 99 34.76 23.98 -37.88
N THR A 100 35.31 23.52 -38.99
CA THR A 100 35.92 22.18 -39.14
C THR A 100 37.43 22.29 -39.02
N SER A 101 38.15 21.16 -38.87
CA SER A 101 39.62 21.13 -38.78
C SER A 101 40.33 21.76 -39.98
N ASP A 102 39.62 21.91 -41.10
CA ASP A 102 40.16 22.48 -42.33
C ASP A 102 40.11 24.02 -42.33
N ASP A 103 39.36 24.64 -41.40
CA ASP A 103 39.31 26.08 -41.28
C ASP A 103 40.63 26.62 -40.67
N PRO A 104 41.21 27.71 -41.22
CA PRO A 104 42.48 28.26 -40.75
C PRO A 104 42.43 28.78 -39.31
N ASP A 105 41.21 29.05 -38.80
CA ASP A 105 40.93 29.54 -37.45
C ASP A 105 40.31 28.45 -36.54
N TRP A 106 40.41 27.18 -36.91
CA TRP A 106 39.82 26.11 -36.12
C TRP A 106 40.56 25.88 -34.81
N LEU A 107 39.79 25.75 -33.73
CA LEU A 107 40.30 25.42 -32.40
C LEU A 107 39.86 24.00 -32.04
N CYS A 108 40.82 23.17 -31.62
CA CYS A 108 40.52 21.83 -31.12
C CYS A 108 39.61 21.88 -29.90
N ARG A 109 38.98 20.74 -29.57
CA ARG A 109 38.01 20.65 -28.46
C ARG A 109 38.56 21.17 -27.13
N PHE A 110 39.85 20.95 -26.88
CA PHE A 110 40.53 21.40 -25.67
C PHE A 110 40.69 22.92 -25.64
N HIS A 111 41.27 23.54 -26.68
CA HIS A 111 41.39 25.00 -26.77
C HIS A 111 40.04 25.72 -26.95
N TYR A 112 39.04 25.05 -27.53
CA TYR A 112 37.68 25.58 -27.64
C TYR A 112 37.02 25.76 -26.26
N ARG A 113 37.26 24.84 -25.32
CA ARG A 113 36.65 24.84 -24.00
C ARG A 113 37.51 25.49 -22.92
N PHE A 114 38.81 25.25 -22.94
CA PHE A 114 39.74 25.62 -21.87
C PHE A 114 40.68 26.76 -22.24
N ARG A 115 40.75 27.16 -23.53
CA ARG A 115 41.61 28.24 -24.01
C ARG A 115 43.05 28.00 -23.53
N ARG A 116 43.72 28.99 -22.91
CA ARG A 116 45.10 28.91 -22.41
C ARG A 116 45.31 27.79 -21.37
N ASN A 117 44.25 27.30 -20.74
CA ASN A 117 44.34 26.26 -19.70
C ASN A 117 44.16 24.84 -20.29
N ALA A 118 44.21 24.69 -21.61
CA ALA A 118 44.17 23.37 -22.24
C ALA A 118 45.46 22.61 -21.93
N THR A 119 45.32 21.42 -21.34
CA THR A 119 46.46 20.55 -21.03
C THR A 119 46.95 19.75 -22.23
N ARG A 120 46.14 19.72 -23.31
CA ARG A 120 46.39 18.94 -24.52
C ARG A 120 45.89 19.71 -25.74
N CYS A 121 46.58 19.54 -26.86
CA CYS A 121 46.22 20.12 -28.14
C CYS A 121 46.07 19.01 -29.21
N GLU A 122 45.03 19.07 -30.04
CA GLU A 122 44.87 18.20 -31.21
C GLU A 122 45.12 19.04 -32.47
N GLN A 123 46.05 18.62 -33.33
CA GLN A 123 46.34 19.27 -34.60
C GLN A 123 45.36 18.82 -35.70
N PRO A 124 45.04 19.68 -36.67
CA PRO A 124 45.54 21.05 -36.88
C PRO A 124 44.84 22.06 -35.98
N CYS A 125 45.50 22.84 -35.12
CA CYS A 125 44.84 23.84 -34.26
C CYS A 125 45.44 25.23 -34.42
N ALA A 126 44.58 26.22 -34.69
CA ALA A 126 44.96 27.62 -34.88
C ALA A 126 45.36 28.35 -33.58
N TRP A 127 45.39 27.66 -32.43
CA TRP A 127 45.76 28.27 -31.16
C TRP A 127 47.26 28.61 -31.14
N ARG A 128 47.57 29.91 -31.22
CA ARG A 128 48.92 30.42 -30.98
C ARG A 128 49.02 30.84 -29.53
N GLU A 129 49.79 30.10 -28.73
CA GLU A 129 50.17 30.57 -27.41
C GLU A 129 50.86 31.93 -27.57
N LYS A 130 50.27 32.98 -27.03
CA LYS A 130 51.00 34.24 -26.85
C LYS A 130 52.07 33.95 -25.81
N GLY A 131 53.27 33.63 -26.28
CA GLY A 131 54.47 33.60 -25.46
C GLY A 131 54.56 34.92 -24.72
N THR A 132 54.56 34.84 -23.40
CA THR A 132 55.07 35.90 -22.52
C THR A 132 56.56 35.99 -22.79
N GLY A 133 56.93 36.80 -23.78
CA GLY A 133 58.31 37.22 -24.00
C GLY A 133 58.65 38.28 -22.95
N ASN A 134 59.65 37.96 -22.14
CA ASN A 134 60.43 38.87 -21.31
C ASN A 134 61.28 39.78 -22.21
#